data_AF-A0A2D7LWQ2-F1
#
_entry.id   AF-A0A2D7LWQ2-F1
#
_cell.length_a   1.000
_cell.length_b   1.000
_cell.length_c   1.000
_cell.angle_alpha   90.00
_cell.angle_beta   90.00
_cell.angle_gamma   90.00
#
_symmetry.space_group_name_H-M   'P 1'
#
loop_
_entity.id
_entity.type
_entity.pdbx_description
1 polymer ?
#
loop_
_entity_poly.entity_id
_entity_poly.type
_entity_poly.pdbx_seq_one_letter_code
_entity_poly.pdbx_strand_id
1 'polypeptide(L)'
;MTEPLDRDLTQAKGRVRPLALFPNFMTLGAVCVGLTSVRFALDGRIDMAVIALVVAMILDGLDGRLARALNSTSRIGKELDTLADFFNFGIAPGLILHLALFSDSTRVDFTWVAIMVVAACCAYRLARFNANEDTDPSKTFEGVPAPTLALLTLMPVYLYLLEFNFVTESPALISAYLIFCGFLAVSQVPTISLKSFKIPSAYMFIVVPMMIIHMASLLIYPWETLTVMSLLYLVCMPIFAIRHRSLTDAD
;
A
#
# COMPACT_ATOMS: atom_id res chain seq x y z
N MET A 1 53.38 -10.04 -8.23
CA MET A 1 52.45 -8.99 -8.71
C MET A 1 51.11 -9.30 -8.08
N THR A 2 50.92 -8.85 -6.83
CA THR A 2 49.73 -9.10 -6.00
C THR A 2 49.11 -7.75 -5.72
N GLU A 3 47.97 -7.46 -6.34
CA GLU A 3 47.11 -6.33 -5.96
C GLU A 3 46.66 -6.49 -4.50
N PRO A 4 46.70 -5.43 -3.68
CA PRO A 4 46.11 -5.49 -2.35
C PRO A 4 44.58 -5.25 -2.46
N LEU A 5 43.81 -6.32 -2.29
CA LEU A 5 42.34 -6.39 -2.16
C LEU A 5 41.83 -5.80 -0.82
N ASP A 6 42.42 -4.72 -0.31
CA ASP A 6 42.10 -4.31 1.08
C ASP A 6 42.11 -2.80 1.33
N ARG A 7 41.66 -2.02 0.33
CA ARG A 7 41.58 -0.55 0.44
C ARG A 7 40.21 0.01 0.80
N ASP A 8 39.15 -0.81 0.89
CA ASP A 8 37.78 -0.34 1.14
C ASP A 8 37.20 -0.70 2.52
N LEU A 9 37.89 -1.48 3.36
CA LEU A 9 37.37 -1.86 4.68
C LEU A 9 37.65 -0.85 5.81
N THR A 10 38.19 0.33 5.50
CA THR A 10 38.55 1.35 6.51
C THR A 10 38.00 2.74 6.22
N GLN A 11 36.82 2.86 5.57
CA GLN A 11 36.12 4.15 5.50
C GLN A 11 35.10 4.33 6.64
N ALA A 12 35.54 5.14 7.60
CA ALA A 12 34.76 6.01 8.48
C ALA A 12 33.71 5.36 9.40
N LYS A 13 34.13 5.07 10.64
CA LYS A 13 33.24 5.04 11.80
C LYS A 13 32.76 6.46 12.12
N GLY A 14 31.95 7.02 11.22
CA GLY A 14 31.31 8.33 11.38
C GLY A 14 30.23 8.26 12.45
N ARG A 15 30.22 9.24 13.35
CA ARG A 15 29.19 9.40 14.38
C ARG A 15 27.84 9.62 13.68
N VAL A 16 26.98 8.61 13.63
CA VAL A 16 25.63 8.74 13.09
C VAL A 16 24.83 9.72 13.95
N ARG A 17 24.26 10.76 13.33
CA ARG A 17 23.35 11.68 14.02
C ARG A 17 22.08 10.89 14.38
N PRO A 18 21.63 10.87 15.64
CA PRO A 18 20.41 10.15 16.04
C PRO A 18 19.19 10.53 15.18
N LEU A 19 19.13 11.79 14.75
CA LEU A 19 18.08 12.33 13.88
C LEU A 19 18.07 11.71 12.46
N ALA A 20 19.21 11.21 11.99
CA ALA A 20 19.32 10.52 10.69
C ALA A 20 18.83 9.07 10.73
N LEU A 21 18.68 8.48 11.94
CA LEU A 21 18.13 7.15 12.13
C LEU A 21 16.61 7.16 12.32
N PHE A 22 16.03 8.33 12.59
CA PHE A 22 14.61 8.50 12.90
C PHE A 22 13.68 7.93 11.81
N PRO A 23 13.92 8.15 10.50
CA PRO A 23 13.09 7.55 9.46
C PRO A 23 13.09 6.03 9.52
N ASN A 24 14.26 5.40 9.67
CA ASN A 24 14.36 3.94 9.77
C ASN A 24 13.60 3.37 10.98
N PHE A 25 13.60 4.07 12.12
CA PHE A 25 12.82 3.65 13.29
C PHE A 25 11.31 3.75 13.03
N MET A 26 10.86 4.75 12.28
CA MET A 26 9.46 4.87 11.90
C MET A 26 9.04 3.74 10.95
N THR A 27 9.87 3.40 9.96
CA THR A 27 9.63 2.27 9.04
C THR A 27 9.56 0.95 9.80
N LEU A 28 10.50 0.70 10.72
CA LEU A 28 10.44 -0.48 11.59
C LEU A 28 9.21 -0.45 12.49
N GLY A 29 8.81 0.72 12.98
CA GLY A 29 7.57 0.92 13.73
C GLY A 29 6.34 0.53 12.91
N ALA A 30 6.28 0.95 11.64
CA ALA A 30 5.20 0.58 10.72
C ALA A 30 5.13 -0.93 10.52
N VAL A 31 6.27 -1.62 10.33
CA VAL A 31 6.33 -3.09 10.25
C VAL A 31 5.82 -3.75 11.54
N CYS A 32 6.21 -3.24 12.71
CA CYS A 32 5.73 -3.76 13.99
C CYS A 32 4.20 -3.61 14.14
N VAL A 33 3.64 -2.47 13.70
CA VAL A 33 2.19 -2.24 13.69
C VAL A 33 1.51 -3.16 12.68
N GLY A 34 2.07 -3.34 11.48
CA GLY A 34 1.58 -4.29 10.49
C GLY A 34 1.59 -5.73 10.98
N LEU A 35 2.64 -6.16 11.69
CA LEU A 35 2.69 -7.50 12.29
C LEU A 35 1.63 -7.65 13.39
N THR A 36 1.41 -6.57 14.16
CA THR A 36 0.35 -6.53 15.18
C THR A 36 -1.04 -6.62 14.55
N SER A 37 -1.25 -6.09 13.34
CA SER A 37 -2.51 -6.25 12.60
C SER A 37 -2.82 -7.70 12.29
N VAL A 38 -1.81 -8.48 11.86
CA VAL A 38 -1.95 -9.92 11.61
C VAL A 38 -2.23 -10.66 12.92
N ARG A 39 -1.59 -10.28 14.02
CA ARG A 39 -1.90 -10.83 15.35
C ARG A 39 -3.36 -10.59 15.74
N PHE A 40 -3.90 -9.38 15.54
CA PHE A 40 -5.31 -9.12 15.82
C PHE A 40 -6.24 -10.00 14.98
N ALA A 41 -5.89 -10.24 13.71
CA ALA A 41 -6.66 -11.16 12.87
C ALA A 41 -6.61 -12.60 13.39
N LEU A 42 -5.44 -13.07 13.87
CA LEU A 42 -5.30 -14.38 14.50
C LEU A 42 -6.14 -14.51 15.79
N ASP A 43 -6.26 -13.43 16.55
CA ASP A 43 -7.10 -13.36 17.75
C ASP A 43 -8.61 -13.20 17.42
N GLY A 44 -9.00 -13.23 16.15
CA GLY A 44 -10.38 -13.04 15.68
C GLY A 44 -10.89 -11.59 15.75
N ARG A 45 -10.02 -10.63 16.10
CA ARG A 45 -10.32 -9.19 16.20
C ARG A 45 -10.09 -8.50 14.87
N ILE A 46 -10.93 -8.84 13.88
CA ILE A 46 -10.78 -8.39 12.48
C ILE A 46 -10.89 -6.86 12.35
N ASP A 47 -11.75 -6.23 13.14
CA ASP A 47 -11.90 -4.78 13.22
C ASP A 47 -10.56 -4.10 13.58
N MET A 48 -9.90 -4.59 14.64
CA MET A 48 -8.63 -4.07 15.11
C MET A 48 -7.48 -4.39 14.16
N ALA A 49 -7.55 -5.52 13.45
CA ALA A 49 -6.59 -5.87 12.42
C ALA A 49 -6.61 -4.83 11.29
N VAL A 50 -7.79 -4.50 10.75
CA VAL A 50 -7.91 -3.49 9.70
C VAL A 50 -7.44 -2.12 10.19
N ILE A 51 -7.85 -1.70 11.40
CA ILE A 51 -7.45 -0.41 11.97
C ILE A 51 -5.92 -0.34 12.13
N ALA A 52 -5.30 -1.37 12.70
CA ALA A 52 -3.85 -1.43 12.87
C ALA A 52 -3.13 -1.34 11.52
N LEU A 53 -3.63 -2.00 10.48
CA LEU A 53 -3.03 -1.93 9.15
C LEU A 53 -3.13 -0.52 8.55
N VAL A 54 -4.26 0.16 8.72
CA VAL A 54 -4.41 1.57 8.31
C VAL A 54 -3.46 2.48 9.09
N VAL A 55 -3.24 2.22 10.38
CA VAL A 55 -2.24 2.96 11.17
C VAL A 55 -0.83 2.71 10.66
N ALA A 56 -0.46 1.47 10.32
CA ALA A 56 0.83 1.16 9.69
C ALA A 56 1.01 1.95 8.38
N MET A 57 -0.05 2.04 7.58
CA MET A 57 -0.07 2.83 6.34
C MET A 57 0.18 4.33 6.57
N ILE A 58 -0.37 4.90 7.64
CA ILE A 58 -0.15 6.31 7.98
C ILE A 58 1.31 6.54 8.43
N LEU A 59 1.88 5.62 9.21
CA LEU A 59 3.26 5.70 9.69
C LEU A 59 4.27 5.64 8.53
N ASP A 60 4.06 4.72 7.60
CA ASP A 60 4.83 4.51 6.37
C ASP A 60 4.63 5.64 5.33
N GLY A 61 3.49 6.33 5.37
CA GLY A 61 3.32 7.58 4.62
C GLY A 61 4.13 8.74 5.20
N LEU A 62 4.40 8.73 6.50
CA LEU A 62 5.02 9.83 7.24
C LEU A 62 6.55 9.77 7.21
N ASP A 63 7.14 8.59 7.36
CA ASP A 63 8.59 8.38 7.35
C ASP A 63 9.22 8.70 5.99
N GLY A 64 8.59 8.35 4.87
CA GLY A 64 9.05 8.70 3.53
C GLY A 64 9.01 10.22 3.25
N ARG A 65 8.17 10.99 3.97
CA ARG A 65 8.18 12.46 3.92
C ARG A 65 9.28 13.04 4.82
N LEU A 66 9.46 12.47 6.01
CA LEU A 66 10.48 12.89 6.96
C LEU A 66 11.90 12.60 6.47
N ALA A 67 12.14 11.44 5.85
CA ALA A 67 13.43 11.07 5.25
C ALA A 67 13.90 12.09 4.20
N ARG A 68 12.96 12.55 3.35
CA ARG A 68 13.21 13.59 2.34
C ARG A 68 13.42 14.96 2.98
N ALA A 69 12.65 15.32 3.99
CA ALA A 69 12.80 16.60 4.69
C ALA A 69 14.13 16.71 5.45
N LEU A 70 14.68 15.59 5.92
CA LEU A 70 15.93 15.54 6.69
C LEU A 70 17.19 15.36 5.83
N ASN A 71 17.07 15.32 4.49
CA ASN A 71 18.17 14.97 3.56
C ASN A 71 18.92 13.70 4.01
N SER A 72 18.19 12.74 4.60
CA SER A 72 18.74 11.55 5.24
C SER A 72 18.23 10.31 4.53
N THR A 73 18.53 10.19 3.24
CA THR A 73 18.21 9.02 2.44
C THR A 73 19.41 8.05 2.48
N SER A 74 19.32 7.05 3.36
CA SER A 74 20.29 5.95 3.39
C SER A 74 19.87 4.87 2.39
N ARG A 75 20.84 4.25 1.70
CA ARG A 75 20.58 3.07 0.85
C ARG A 75 19.90 1.95 1.64
N ILE A 76 20.31 1.75 2.90
CA ILE A 76 19.67 0.77 3.80
C ILE A 76 18.23 1.18 4.11
N GLY A 77 17.97 2.47 4.33
CA GLY A 77 16.62 2.98 4.63
C GLY A 77 15.66 2.75 3.46
N LYS A 78 16.12 2.95 2.22
CA LYS A 78 15.33 2.70 1.00
C LYS A 78 14.95 1.22 0.83
N GLU A 79 15.91 0.31 1.03
CA GLU A 79 15.61 -1.13 0.97
C GLU A 79 14.67 -1.54 2.10
N LEU A 80 14.85 -0.97 3.29
CA LEU A 80 13.99 -1.21 4.45
C LEU A 80 12.56 -0.73 4.22
N ASP A 81 12.38 0.46 3.64
CA ASP A 81 11.10 1.03 3.20
C ASP A 81 10.37 0.08 2.24
N THR A 82 11.07 -0.40 1.22
CA THR A 82 10.51 -1.36 0.25
C THR A 82 10.09 -2.68 0.90
N LEU A 83 10.91 -3.22 1.82
CA LEU A 83 10.58 -4.46 2.53
C LEU A 83 9.39 -4.26 3.47
N ALA A 84 9.30 -3.10 4.12
CA ALA A 84 8.18 -2.72 4.97
C ALA A 84 6.89 -2.57 4.15
N ASP A 85 6.95 -1.85 3.03
CA ASP A 85 5.90 -1.72 2.02
C ASP A 85 5.37 -3.10 1.60
N PHE A 86 6.28 -4.02 1.24
CA PHE A 86 5.90 -5.34 0.78
C PHE A 86 5.21 -6.16 1.88
N PHE A 87 5.73 -6.12 3.10
CA PHE A 87 5.12 -6.84 4.23
C PHE A 87 3.74 -6.25 4.57
N ASN A 88 3.66 -4.93 4.76
CA ASN A 88 2.44 -4.25 5.20
C ASN A 88 1.36 -4.22 4.11
N PHE A 89 1.72 -4.10 2.84
CA PHE A 89 0.74 -3.89 1.77
C PHE A 89 0.63 -5.04 0.77
N GLY A 90 1.65 -5.89 0.67
CA GLY A 90 1.62 -7.10 -0.17
C GLY A 90 1.16 -8.34 0.58
N ILE A 91 1.59 -8.52 1.83
CA ILE A 91 1.40 -9.78 2.58
C ILE A 91 0.27 -9.67 3.61
N ALA A 92 0.37 -8.71 4.54
CA ALA A 92 -0.55 -8.58 5.67
C ALA A 92 -2.05 -8.49 5.26
N PRO A 93 -2.46 -7.74 4.21
CA PRO A 93 -3.86 -7.66 3.79
C PRO A 93 -4.44 -9.03 3.42
N GLY A 94 -3.66 -9.84 2.70
CA GLY A 94 -4.06 -11.18 2.27
C GLY A 94 -4.20 -12.15 3.44
N LEU A 95 -3.30 -12.05 4.43
CA LEU A 95 -3.40 -12.83 5.66
C LEU A 95 -4.64 -12.46 6.47
N ILE A 96 -4.90 -11.15 6.65
CA ILE A 96 -6.10 -10.67 7.34
C ILE A 96 -7.36 -11.17 6.62
N LEU A 97 -7.40 -11.09 5.29
CA LEU A 97 -8.53 -11.59 4.51
C LEU A 97 -8.75 -13.09 4.69
N HIS A 98 -7.69 -13.89 4.64
CA HIS A 98 -7.79 -15.33 4.85
C HIS A 98 -8.32 -15.65 6.26
N LEU A 99 -7.76 -15.01 7.28
CA LEU A 99 -8.16 -15.21 8.67
C LEU A 99 -9.58 -14.69 8.96
N ALA A 100 -10.04 -13.66 8.26
CA ALA A 100 -11.38 -13.11 8.44
C ALA A 100 -12.47 -13.95 7.79
N LEU A 101 -12.21 -14.49 6.59
CA LEU A 101 -13.26 -15.08 5.75
C LEU A 101 -13.16 -16.60 5.58
N PHE A 102 -11.96 -17.16 5.78
CA PHE A 102 -11.64 -18.53 5.38
C PHE A 102 -10.80 -19.29 6.43
N SER A 103 -10.78 -18.83 7.69
CA SER A 103 -10.00 -19.45 8.79
C SER A 103 -10.34 -20.93 9.01
N ASP A 104 -11.60 -21.30 8.79
CA ASP A 104 -12.11 -22.63 9.06
C ASP A 104 -11.91 -23.60 7.88
N SER A 105 -11.45 -23.10 6.73
CA SER A 105 -11.12 -23.96 5.61
C SER A 105 -9.79 -24.68 5.87
N THR A 106 -9.87 -25.99 6.06
CA THR A 106 -8.69 -26.87 6.20
C THR A 106 -8.03 -27.19 4.86
N ARG A 107 -8.57 -26.67 3.74
CA ARG A 107 -8.05 -26.90 2.40
C ARG A 107 -7.32 -25.66 1.88
N VAL A 108 -6.19 -25.88 1.22
CA VAL A 108 -5.56 -24.84 0.40
C VAL A 108 -6.46 -24.63 -0.82
N ASP A 109 -7.39 -23.69 -0.69
CA ASP A 109 -8.38 -23.39 -1.71
C ASP A 109 -7.86 -22.38 -2.73
N PHE A 110 -8.60 -22.23 -3.82
CA PHE A 110 -8.28 -21.30 -4.91
C PHE A 110 -8.11 -19.84 -4.42
N THR A 111 -8.78 -19.44 -3.32
CA THR A 111 -8.59 -18.13 -2.69
C THR A 111 -7.17 -17.92 -2.19
N TRP A 112 -6.50 -18.96 -1.67
CA TRP A 112 -5.11 -18.83 -1.22
C TRP A 112 -4.16 -18.58 -2.39
N VAL A 113 -4.41 -19.22 -3.54
CA VAL A 113 -3.69 -18.92 -4.79
C VAL A 113 -3.92 -17.47 -5.20
N ALA A 114 -5.16 -16.96 -5.11
CA ALA A 114 -5.47 -15.58 -5.43
C ALA A 114 -4.74 -14.57 -4.50
N ILE A 115 -4.64 -14.88 -3.20
CA ILE A 115 -3.85 -14.09 -2.24
C ILE A 115 -2.36 -14.09 -2.62
N MET A 116 -1.81 -15.25 -2.98
CA MET A 116 -0.42 -15.36 -3.44
C MET A 116 -0.17 -14.53 -4.71
N VAL A 117 -1.13 -14.51 -5.64
CA VAL A 117 -1.05 -13.69 -6.86
C VAL A 117 -0.97 -12.21 -6.50
N VAL A 118 -1.83 -11.71 -5.62
CA VAL A 118 -1.78 -10.31 -5.17
C VAL A 118 -0.42 -9.98 -4.55
N ALA A 119 0.08 -10.83 -3.65
CA ALA A 119 1.38 -10.63 -3.00
C ALA A 119 2.53 -10.61 -4.02
N ALA A 120 2.57 -11.58 -4.95
CA ALA A 120 3.60 -11.66 -5.98
C ALA A 120 3.56 -10.46 -6.95
N CYS A 121 2.36 -10.03 -7.34
CA CYS A 121 2.15 -8.84 -8.15
C CYS A 121 2.61 -7.56 -7.44
N CYS A 122 2.33 -7.43 -6.14
CA CYS A 122 2.80 -6.33 -5.31
C CYS A 122 4.33 -6.29 -5.24
N ALA A 123 4.97 -7.43 -4.97
CA ALA A 123 6.43 -7.54 -4.94
C ALA A 123 7.07 -7.14 -6.28
N TYR A 124 6.53 -7.66 -7.39
CA TYR A 124 7.01 -7.32 -8.72
C TYR A 124 6.85 -5.84 -9.05
N ARG A 125 5.71 -5.23 -8.66
CA ARG A 125 5.48 -3.79 -8.79
C ARG A 125 6.52 -2.99 -8.02
N LEU A 126 6.78 -3.32 -6.75
CA LEU A 126 7.77 -2.63 -5.91
C LEU A 126 9.19 -2.79 -6.48
N ALA A 127 9.55 -3.97 -6.94
CA ALA A 127 10.85 -4.20 -7.59
C ALA A 127 11.01 -3.35 -8.87
N ARG A 128 9.96 -3.24 -9.70
CA ARG A 128 9.96 -2.37 -10.88
C ARG A 128 10.05 -0.89 -10.53
N PHE A 129 9.33 -0.46 -9.49
CA PHE A 129 9.39 0.90 -8.97
C PHE A 129 10.84 1.28 -8.61
N ASN A 130 11.47 0.44 -7.80
CA ASN A 130 12.83 0.67 -7.33
C ASN A 130 13.88 0.62 -8.46
N ALA A 131 13.68 -0.26 -9.45
CA ALA A 131 14.58 -0.39 -10.60
C ALA A 131 14.50 0.81 -11.56
N ASN A 132 13.36 1.50 -11.61
CA ASN A 132 13.11 2.62 -12.52
C ASN A 132 13.24 4.00 -11.83
N GLU A 133 13.71 4.06 -10.58
CA GLU A 133 13.76 5.31 -9.81
C GLU A 133 14.71 6.35 -10.41
N ASP A 134 15.73 5.92 -11.17
CA ASP A 134 16.67 6.79 -11.87
C ASP A 134 16.19 7.22 -13.28
N THR A 135 15.00 6.78 -13.70
CA THR A 135 14.37 7.15 -14.99
C THR A 135 13.29 8.23 -14.82
N ASP A 136 13.07 9.01 -15.89
CA ASP A 136 12.16 10.15 -15.90
C ASP A 136 10.75 9.80 -15.36
N PRO A 137 10.30 10.44 -14.27
CA PRO A 137 9.02 10.13 -13.61
C PRO A 137 7.78 10.36 -14.49
N SER A 138 7.92 11.07 -15.61
CA SER A 138 6.85 11.25 -16.59
C SER A 138 6.59 10.01 -17.46
N LYS A 139 7.49 9.02 -17.46
CA LYS A 139 7.40 7.81 -18.31
C LYS A 139 7.07 6.54 -17.54
N THR A 140 7.04 6.58 -16.22
CA THR A 140 6.83 5.40 -15.38
C THR A 140 5.33 5.21 -15.14
N PHE A 141 4.67 4.59 -16.13
CA PHE A 141 3.31 4.10 -16.00
C PHE A 141 3.27 2.95 -14.98
N GLU A 142 2.99 3.30 -13.74
CA GLU A 142 2.94 2.36 -12.62
C GLU A 142 1.48 2.09 -12.25
N GLY A 143 1.13 0.81 -12.25
CA GLY A 143 -0.16 0.33 -11.77
C GLY A 143 -0.47 0.73 -10.34
N VAL A 144 -1.54 0.18 -9.79
CA VAL A 144 -2.10 0.62 -8.50
C VAL A 144 -1.03 0.66 -7.39
N PRO A 145 -0.87 1.79 -6.67
CA PRO A 145 0.10 1.91 -5.58
C PRO A 145 -0.07 0.83 -4.50
N ALA A 146 1.02 0.36 -3.90
CA ALA A 146 0.97 -0.70 -2.90
C ALA A 146 0.00 -0.40 -1.72
N PRO A 147 0.00 0.81 -1.10
CA PRO A 147 -0.99 1.14 -0.08
C PRO A 147 -2.44 1.03 -0.57
N THR A 148 -2.71 1.49 -1.79
CA THR A 148 -4.05 1.39 -2.39
C THR A 148 -4.42 -0.06 -2.69
N LEU A 149 -3.47 -0.86 -3.18
CA LEU A 149 -3.66 -2.30 -3.41
C LEU A 149 -4.05 -3.02 -2.11
N ALA A 150 -3.44 -2.65 -0.98
CA ALA A 150 -3.80 -3.19 0.33
C ALA A 150 -5.26 -2.89 0.70
N LEU A 151 -5.72 -1.66 0.50
CA LEU A 151 -7.13 -1.27 0.75
C LEU A 151 -8.09 -2.04 -0.16
N LEU A 152 -7.77 -2.16 -1.45
CA LEU A 152 -8.57 -2.94 -2.39
C LEU A 152 -8.61 -4.43 -1.98
N THR A 153 -7.46 -5.00 -1.61
CA THR A 153 -7.37 -6.39 -1.15
C THR A 153 -8.25 -6.64 0.08
N LEU A 154 -8.37 -5.67 0.97
CA LEU A 154 -9.23 -5.75 2.16
C LEU A 154 -10.71 -5.41 1.93
N MET A 155 -11.10 -4.94 0.75
CA MET A 155 -12.51 -4.60 0.47
C MET A 155 -13.49 -5.74 0.82
N PRO A 156 -13.23 -7.03 0.51
CA PRO A 156 -14.07 -8.14 0.97
C PRO A 156 -14.20 -8.25 2.49
N VAL A 157 -13.15 -7.88 3.23
CA VAL A 157 -13.16 -7.86 4.70
C VAL A 157 -14.06 -6.74 5.23
N TYR A 158 -14.03 -5.56 4.60
CA TYR A 158 -14.93 -4.46 4.97
C TYR A 158 -16.39 -4.83 4.74
N LEU A 159 -16.67 -5.48 3.60
CA LEU A 159 -18.00 -5.98 3.27
C LEU A 159 -18.46 -7.07 4.25
N TYR A 160 -17.57 -7.94 4.68
CA TYR A 160 -17.85 -8.91 5.74
C TYR A 160 -18.20 -8.24 7.08
N LEU A 161 -17.44 -7.21 7.48
CA LEU A 161 -17.72 -6.42 8.70
C LEU A 161 -19.02 -5.61 8.60
N LEU A 162 -19.51 -5.36 7.39
CA LEU A 162 -20.82 -4.77 7.09
C LEU A 162 -21.94 -5.82 6.96
N GLU A 163 -21.68 -7.08 7.34
CA GLU A 163 -22.64 -8.19 7.33
C GLU A 163 -23.14 -8.60 5.93
N PHE A 164 -22.36 -8.32 4.87
CA PHE A 164 -22.68 -8.80 3.53
C PHE A 164 -22.27 -10.27 3.35
N ASN A 165 -23.20 -11.20 3.58
CA ASN A 165 -22.95 -12.65 3.54
C ASN A 165 -22.43 -13.21 2.21
N PHE A 166 -22.63 -12.53 1.08
CA PHE A 166 -22.17 -13.04 -0.22
C PHE A 166 -20.64 -13.26 -0.28
N VAL A 167 -19.86 -12.54 0.54
CA VAL A 167 -18.39 -12.64 0.56
C VAL A 167 -17.90 -13.99 1.09
N THR A 168 -18.63 -14.61 2.02
CA THR A 168 -18.32 -15.94 2.56
C THR A 168 -18.98 -17.04 1.72
N GLU A 169 -20.16 -16.77 1.14
CA GLU A 169 -20.89 -17.72 0.30
C GLU A 169 -20.24 -17.92 -1.09
N SER A 170 -19.51 -16.93 -1.60
CA SER A 170 -18.93 -16.95 -2.96
C SER A 170 -17.39 -16.84 -2.98
N PRO A 171 -16.63 -17.85 -2.50
CA PRO A 171 -15.16 -17.83 -2.50
C PRO A 171 -14.55 -17.63 -3.90
N ALA A 172 -15.21 -18.16 -4.94
CA ALA A 172 -14.78 -18.01 -6.33
C ALA A 172 -14.83 -16.53 -6.79
N LEU A 173 -15.85 -15.78 -6.36
CA LEU A 173 -15.97 -14.35 -6.68
C LEU A 173 -14.85 -13.55 -6.00
N ILE A 174 -14.57 -13.84 -4.72
CA ILE A 174 -13.47 -13.21 -3.98
C ILE A 174 -12.13 -13.52 -4.64
N SER A 175 -11.91 -14.77 -5.03
CA SER A 175 -10.69 -15.18 -5.74
C SER A 175 -10.51 -14.45 -7.06
N ALA A 176 -11.56 -14.35 -7.87
CA ALA A 176 -11.53 -13.61 -9.13
C ALA A 176 -11.24 -12.12 -8.92
N TYR A 177 -11.86 -11.51 -7.90
CA TYR A 177 -11.60 -10.12 -7.49
C TYR A 177 -10.14 -9.90 -7.07
N LEU A 178 -9.58 -10.78 -6.24
CA LEU A 178 -8.19 -10.68 -5.79
C LEU A 178 -7.21 -10.82 -6.96
N ILE A 179 -7.43 -11.77 -7.86
CA ILE A 179 -6.64 -11.90 -9.08
C ILE A 179 -6.71 -10.62 -9.92
N PHE A 180 -7.90 -10.04 -10.06
CA PHE A 180 -8.08 -8.75 -10.72
C PHE A 180 -7.28 -7.63 -10.05
N CYS A 181 -7.30 -7.52 -8.71
CA CYS A 181 -6.46 -6.57 -7.97
C CYS A 181 -4.96 -6.80 -8.20
N GLY A 182 -4.49 -8.05 -8.25
CA GLY A 182 -3.11 -8.38 -8.59
C GLY A 182 -2.72 -7.87 -9.99
N PHE A 183 -3.57 -8.09 -10.99
CA PHE A 183 -3.36 -7.54 -12.33
C PHE A 183 -3.35 -6.01 -12.34
N LEU A 184 -4.22 -5.34 -11.57
CA LEU A 184 -4.20 -3.89 -11.44
C LEU A 184 -2.88 -3.35 -10.89
N ALA A 185 -2.21 -4.08 -9.99
CA ALA A 185 -0.92 -3.69 -9.42
C ALA A 185 0.20 -3.67 -10.48
N VAL A 186 0.20 -4.62 -11.42
CA VAL A 186 1.27 -4.77 -12.44
C VAL A 186 0.93 -4.03 -13.75
N SER A 187 -0.33 -3.67 -13.95
CA SER A 187 -0.83 -2.98 -15.12
C SER A 187 -0.10 -1.66 -15.40
N GLN A 188 0.02 -1.29 -16.67
CA GLN A 188 0.58 0.00 -17.13
C GLN A 188 -0.50 1.09 -17.24
N VAL A 189 -1.65 0.90 -16.60
CA VAL A 189 -2.70 1.92 -16.61
C VAL A 189 -2.24 3.09 -15.72
N PRO A 190 -2.19 4.34 -16.23
CA PRO A 190 -1.83 5.49 -15.42
C PRO A 190 -2.83 5.60 -14.27
N THR A 191 -2.32 5.54 -13.04
CA THR A 191 -3.13 5.62 -11.84
C THR A 191 -3.09 7.03 -11.25
N ILE A 192 -4.14 7.37 -10.50
CA ILE A 192 -4.25 8.66 -9.84
C ILE A 192 -3.19 8.70 -8.73
N SER A 193 -2.09 9.40 -9.00
CA SER A 193 -1.10 9.70 -7.97
C SER A 193 -1.57 10.91 -7.18
N LEU A 194 -1.99 10.69 -5.94
CA LEU A 194 -2.31 11.78 -4.99
C LEU A 194 -1.08 12.66 -4.67
N LYS A 195 0.12 12.27 -5.11
CA LYS A 195 1.38 12.96 -4.81
C LYS A 195 1.56 14.29 -5.56
N SER A 196 0.81 14.58 -6.62
CA SER A 196 1.01 15.79 -7.46
C SER A 196 -0.15 16.80 -7.48
N PHE A 197 -1.23 16.57 -6.70
CA PHE A 197 -2.38 17.49 -6.70
C PHE A 197 -2.03 18.83 -6.04
N LYS A 198 -1.81 19.86 -6.85
CA LYS A 198 -1.77 21.25 -6.41
C LYS A 198 -3.18 21.82 -6.45
N ILE A 199 -3.76 22.07 -5.28
CA ILE A 199 -5.09 22.65 -5.14
C ILE A 199 -4.94 24.18 -5.09
N PRO A 200 -5.59 24.95 -6.00
CA PRO A 200 -5.58 26.40 -5.91
C PRO A 200 -6.23 26.86 -4.59
N SER A 201 -5.65 27.86 -3.94
CA SER A 201 -6.14 28.39 -2.65
C SER A 201 -7.61 28.82 -2.70
N ALA A 202 -8.10 29.22 -3.88
CA ALA A 202 -9.49 29.56 -4.14
C ALA A 202 -10.49 28.41 -3.82
N TYR A 203 -10.08 27.15 -3.89
CA TYR A 203 -10.95 26.00 -3.60
C TYR A 203 -10.80 25.48 -2.16
N MET A 204 -9.92 26.08 -1.36
CA MET A 204 -9.61 25.60 -0.01
C MET A 204 -10.83 25.62 0.92
N PHE A 205 -11.77 26.56 0.69
CA PHE A 205 -13.03 26.63 1.44
C PHE A 205 -13.96 25.42 1.19
N ILE A 206 -13.80 24.71 0.07
CA ILE A 206 -14.54 23.46 -0.23
C ILE A 206 -13.72 22.26 0.26
N VAL A 207 -12.42 22.29 0.05
CA VAL A 207 -11.50 21.18 0.37
C VAL A 207 -11.43 20.92 1.86
N VAL A 208 -11.34 21.96 2.69
CA VAL A 208 -11.26 21.82 4.15
C VAL A 208 -12.51 21.12 4.71
N PRO A 209 -13.75 21.57 4.43
CA PRO A 209 -14.95 20.83 4.81
C PRO A 209 -14.99 19.40 4.28
N MET A 210 -14.61 19.15 3.02
CA MET A 210 -14.57 17.79 2.48
C MET A 210 -13.60 16.88 3.24
N MET A 211 -12.42 17.38 3.62
CA MET A 211 -11.45 16.65 4.43
C MET A 211 -11.99 16.36 5.83
N ILE A 212 -12.69 17.32 6.45
CA ILE A 212 -13.31 17.14 7.76
C ILE A 212 -14.43 16.09 7.68
N ILE A 213 -15.29 16.17 6.67
CA ILE A 213 -16.36 15.18 6.43
C ILE A 213 -15.76 13.80 6.22
N HIS A 214 -14.71 13.70 5.41
CA HIS A 214 -14.03 12.44 5.16
C HIS A 214 -13.43 11.84 6.44
N MET A 215 -12.71 12.65 7.23
CA MET A 215 -12.16 12.22 8.52
C MET A 215 -13.26 11.80 9.49
N ALA A 216 -14.34 12.57 9.61
CA ALA A 216 -15.48 12.25 10.46
C ALA A 216 -16.15 10.94 10.02
N SER A 217 -16.33 10.74 8.71
CA SER A 217 -16.87 9.51 8.13
C SER A 217 -15.97 8.31 8.46
N LEU A 218 -14.65 8.45 8.35
CA LEU A 218 -13.71 7.37 8.67
C LEU A 218 -13.75 6.99 10.16
N LEU A 219 -14.02 7.94 11.05
CA LEU A 219 -14.11 7.70 12.49
C LEU A 219 -15.45 7.09 12.93
N ILE A 220 -16.56 7.49 12.27
CA ILE A 220 -17.91 7.06 12.66
C ILE A 220 -18.35 5.81 11.89
N TYR A 221 -18.02 5.74 10.59
CA TYR A 221 -18.43 4.71 9.65
C TYR A 221 -17.21 4.18 8.87
N PRO A 222 -16.23 3.54 9.56
CA PRO A 222 -14.94 3.17 8.94
C PRO A 222 -15.11 2.22 7.76
N TRP A 223 -15.94 1.18 7.90
CA TRP A 223 -16.07 0.12 6.90
C TRP A 223 -16.79 0.61 5.65
N GLU A 224 -17.85 1.40 5.83
CA GLU A 224 -18.60 2.05 4.75
C GLU A 224 -17.68 3.01 4.01
N THR A 225 -16.93 3.84 4.74
CA THR A 225 -16.01 4.82 4.16
C THR A 225 -14.92 4.12 3.33
N LEU A 226 -14.25 3.10 3.88
CA LEU A 226 -13.21 2.36 3.17
C LEU A 226 -13.75 1.59 1.96
N THR A 227 -14.96 1.05 2.04
CA THR A 227 -15.64 0.39 0.92
C THR A 227 -15.94 1.38 -0.19
N VAL A 228 -16.55 2.53 0.15
CA VAL A 228 -16.87 3.58 -0.82
C VAL A 228 -15.59 4.13 -1.47
N MET A 229 -14.52 4.33 -0.71
CA MET A 229 -13.22 4.74 -1.27
C MET A 229 -12.66 3.71 -2.26
N SER A 230 -12.73 2.43 -1.92
CA SER A 230 -12.26 1.33 -2.78
C SER A 230 -13.05 1.27 -4.09
N LEU A 231 -14.38 1.37 -4.01
CA LEU A 231 -15.25 1.41 -5.19
C LEU A 231 -15.01 2.67 -6.03
N LEU A 232 -14.94 3.84 -5.40
CA LEU A 232 -14.69 5.11 -6.08
C LEU A 232 -13.34 5.07 -6.80
N TYR A 233 -12.31 4.50 -6.19
CA TYR A 233 -11.01 4.34 -6.82
C TYR A 233 -11.09 3.44 -8.06
N LEU A 234 -11.74 2.28 -7.96
CA LEU A 234 -11.92 1.35 -9.09
C LEU A 234 -12.71 1.98 -10.25
N VAL A 235 -13.70 2.82 -9.97
CA VAL A 235 -14.50 3.53 -10.99
C VAL A 235 -13.73 4.71 -11.59
N CYS A 236 -13.01 5.48 -10.79
CA CYS A 236 -12.25 6.64 -11.25
C CYS A 236 -11.01 6.26 -12.07
N MET A 237 -10.40 5.10 -11.79
CA MET A 237 -9.20 4.62 -12.48
C MET A 237 -9.36 4.53 -14.02
N PRO A 238 -10.36 3.85 -14.60
CA PRO A 238 -10.52 3.78 -16.05
C PRO A 238 -10.84 5.15 -16.67
N ILE A 239 -11.62 5.99 -15.98
CA ILE A 239 -11.94 7.35 -16.46
C ILE A 239 -10.68 8.19 -16.58
N PHE A 240 -9.82 8.15 -15.56
CA PHE A 240 -8.54 8.84 -15.58
C PHE A 240 -7.62 8.29 -16.68
N ALA A 241 -7.59 6.98 -16.88
CA ALA A 241 -6.79 6.34 -17.92
C ALA A 241 -7.19 6.77 -19.34
N ILE A 242 -8.49 6.84 -19.62
CA ILE A 242 -9.01 7.29 -20.92
C ILE A 242 -8.68 8.76 -21.14
N ARG A 243 -8.89 9.62 -20.13
CA ARG A 243 -8.60 11.05 -20.22
C ARG A 243 -7.11 11.31 -20.42
N HIS A 244 -6.24 10.58 -19.73
CA HIS A 244 -4.80 10.71 -19.90
C HIS A 244 -4.37 10.35 -21.32
N ARG A 245 -4.87 9.23 -21.89
CA ARG A 245 -4.59 8.86 -23.29
C ARG A 245 -5.03 9.95 -24.26
N SER A 246 -6.26 10.49 -24.11
CA SER A 246 -6.76 11.55 -24.99
C SER A 246 -5.93 12.84 -24.97
N LEU A 247 -5.25 13.14 -23.86
CA LEU A 247 -4.34 14.29 -23.76
C LEU A 247 -2.97 13.98 -24.37
N THR A 248 -2.53 12.72 -24.32
CA THR A 248 -1.23 12.30 -24.89
C THR A 248 -1.32 12.11 -26.40
N ASP A 249 -2.50 11.76 -26.93
CA ASP A 249 -2.76 11.60 -28.37
C ASP A 249 -3.08 12.94 -29.07
N ALA A 250 -3.26 14.03 -28.31
CA ALA A 250 -3.56 15.37 -28.83
C ALA A 250 -2.31 16.28 -28.96
N ASP A 251 -1.16 15.83 -28.46
CA ASP A 251 0.16 16.45 -28.57
C ASP A 251 1.00 15.76 -29.67
#